data_AF-A0A533SCV6-F1
#
_entry.id   AF-A0A533SCV6-F1
#
_cell.length_a   1.000
_cell.length_b   1.000
_cell.length_c   1.000
_cell.angle_alpha   90.00
_cell.angle_beta   90.00
_cell.angle_gamma   90.00
#
_symmetry.space_group_name_H-M   'P 1'
#
loop_
_entity.id
_entity.type
_entity.pdbx_description
1 polymer ?
#
loop_
_entity_poly.entity_id
_entity_poly.type
_entity_poly.pdbx_seq_one_letter_code
_entity_poly.pdbx_strand_id
1 'polypeptide(L)'
;MANHVYLILPPIILDIFLWLGPRLSLERILQPLIADMSATFQQFGSAEMNQAMSASIELWKQFAERFNFFSMLRTLPVGLPSLMAGSVDSATPLGGFTRMEVSSTAGFLLIGLVMAVAGLMLGCFYFSSVSRSSSGPGGLATLRCSGWQAAQTLLLTLLSIALVLMLAIPGMLVISLLTFINPTLATGALLMVALVAMWFLMPLVFSPHGIYTRQLNAVTSMLNSVRLVRYFMPSVSLFIL
;
A
#
# COMPACT_ATOMS: atom_id res chain seq x y z
N MET A 1 -14.69 24.79 8.87
CA MET A 1 -13.92 23.85 8.03
C MET A 1 -14.02 24.15 6.51
N ALA A 2 -14.90 25.05 6.05
CA ALA A 2 -15.17 25.28 4.62
C ALA A 2 -14.15 26.14 3.83
N ASN A 3 -13.05 26.60 4.43
CA ASN A 3 -12.20 27.65 3.83
C ASN A 3 -10.84 27.17 3.25
N HIS A 4 -10.58 25.87 3.18
CA HIS A 4 -9.30 25.32 2.71
C HIS A 4 -9.47 24.27 1.60
N VAL A 5 -10.30 24.57 0.59
CA VAL A 5 -10.59 23.69 -0.57
C VAL A 5 -9.31 23.25 -1.30
N TYR A 6 -8.27 24.08 -1.29
CA TYR A 6 -6.98 23.77 -1.90
C TYR A 6 -6.29 22.51 -1.33
N LEU A 7 -6.64 22.08 -0.11
CA LEU A 7 -6.08 20.86 0.48
C LEU A 7 -6.54 19.57 -0.24
N ILE A 8 -7.62 19.63 -1.01
CA ILE A 8 -8.13 18.50 -1.79
C ILE A 8 -7.45 18.43 -3.17
N LEU A 9 -6.76 19.48 -3.61
CA LEU A 9 -6.10 19.49 -4.92
C LEU A 9 -4.99 18.44 -5.06
N PRO A 10 -4.05 18.25 -4.10
CA PRO A 10 -3.00 17.24 -4.23
C PRO A 10 -3.51 15.80 -4.46
N PRO A 11 -4.48 15.27 -3.69
CA PRO A 11 -5.01 13.94 -3.96
C PRO A 11 -5.78 13.86 -5.29
N ILE A 12 -6.52 14.90 -5.69
CA ILE A 12 -7.21 14.95 -6.99
C ILE A 12 -6.21 14.91 -8.15
N ILE A 13 -5.13 15.71 -8.07
CA ILE A 13 -4.10 15.76 -9.11
C ILE A 13 -3.43 14.39 -9.23
N LEU A 14 -3.11 13.76 -8.10
CA LEU A 14 -2.53 12.42 -8.10
C LEU A 14 -3.52 11.39 -8.69
N ASP A 15 -4.81 11.49 -8.35
CA ASP A 15 -5.83 10.60 -8.90
C ASP A 15 -5.97 10.76 -10.42
N ILE A 16 -6.05 12.00 -10.93
CA ILE A 16 -6.10 12.27 -12.37
C ILE A 16 -4.82 11.75 -13.06
N PHE A 17 -3.65 11.96 -12.44
CA PHE A 17 -2.39 11.46 -12.97
C PHE A 17 -2.33 9.93 -13.01
N LEU A 18 -2.77 9.24 -11.97
CA LEU A 18 -2.78 7.78 -11.92
C LEU A 18 -3.86 7.17 -12.81
N TRP A 19 -4.96 7.89 -13.04
CA TRP A 19 -6.06 7.43 -13.87
C TRP A 19 -5.83 7.66 -15.37
N LEU A 20 -5.34 8.83 -15.78
CA LEU A 20 -5.14 9.20 -17.18
C LEU A 20 -3.68 9.16 -17.65
N GLY A 21 -2.73 9.18 -16.71
CA GLY A 21 -1.31 9.24 -17.01
C GLY A 21 -0.71 7.91 -17.46
N PRO A 22 0.60 7.92 -17.79
CA PRO A 22 1.30 6.71 -18.21
C PRO A 22 1.39 5.70 -17.07
N ARG A 23 1.42 4.41 -17.43
CA ARG A 23 1.67 3.33 -16.48
C ARG A 23 3.10 2.85 -16.64
N LEU A 24 3.84 2.84 -15.54
CA LEU A 24 5.17 2.25 -15.51
C LEU A 24 5.06 0.82 -14.99
N SER A 25 5.18 -0.14 -15.90
CA SER A 25 4.93 -1.57 -15.68
C SER A 25 6.20 -2.32 -15.24
N LEU A 26 5.96 -3.40 -14.49
CA LEU A 26 6.93 -4.38 -14.04
C LEU A 26 7.01 -5.64 -14.90
N GLU A 27 6.10 -5.74 -15.87
CA GLU A 27 5.83 -6.95 -16.64
C GLU A 27 7.10 -7.57 -17.24
N ARG A 28 7.95 -6.76 -17.88
CA ARG A 28 9.20 -7.24 -18.50
C ARG A 28 10.20 -7.87 -17.52
N ILE A 29 10.17 -7.48 -16.25
CA ILE A 29 11.06 -8.00 -15.20
C ILE A 29 10.42 -9.20 -14.50
N LEU A 30 9.11 -9.15 -14.24
CA LEU A 30 8.39 -10.20 -13.52
C LEU A 30 8.02 -11.40 -14.41
N GLN A 31 7.69 -11.20 -15.68
CA GLN A 31 7.31 -12.28 -16.60
C GLN A 31 8.33 -13.41 -16.69
N PRO A 32 9.64 -13.17 -16.93
CA PRO A 32 10.61 -14.27 -17.00
C PRO A 32 10.70 -15.01 -15.65
N LEU A 33 10.63 -14.30 -14.52
CA LEU A 33 10.67 -14.91 -13.20
C LEU A 33 9.44 -15.78 -12.92
N ILE A 34 8.25 -15.34 -13.34
CA ILE A 34 7.01 -16.13 -13.26
C ILE A 34 7.09 -17.35 -14.20
N ALA A 35 7.65 -17.19 -15.39
CA ALA A 35 7.82 -18.28 -16.36
C ALA A 35 8.78 -19.36 -15.82
N ASP A 36 9.91 -18.95 -15.24
CA ASP A 36 10.88 -19.85 -14.62
C ASP A 36 10.28 -20.60 -13.42
N MET A 37 9.51 -19.90 -12.57
CA MET A 37 8.76 -20.53 -11.47
C MET A 37 7.78 -21.57 -12.01
N SER A 38 6.99 -21.21 -13.02
CA SER A 38 6.03 -22.12 -13.66
C SER A 38 6.71 -23.36 -14.24
N ALA A 39 7.84 -23.18 -14.94
CA ALA A 39 8.60 -24.28 -15.51
C ALA A 39 9.16 -25.22 -14.43
N THR A 40 9.68 -24.65 -13.34
CA THR A 40 10.20 -25.41 -12.20
C THR A 40 9.09 -26.24 -11.54
N PHE A 41 7.91 -25.64 -11.31
CA PHE A 41 6.77 -26.38 -10.75
C PHE A 41 6.33 -27.51 -11.69
N GLN A 42 6.22 -27.26 -12.99
CA GLN A 42 5.85 -28.30 -13.96
C GLN A 42 6.85 -29.45 -14.01
N GLN A 43 8.14 -29.17 -13.82
CA GLN A 43 9.20 -30.17 -13.87
C GLN A 43 9.31 -31.03 -12.59
N PHE A 44 9.12 -30.42 -11.42
CA PHE A 44 9.33 -31.10 -10.13
C PHE A 44 8.04 -31.39 -9.33
N GLY A 45 6.91 -30.82 -9.74
CA GLY A 45 5.61 -30.96 -9.08
C GLY A 45 4.80 -32.14 -9.60
N SER A 46 3.99 -32.75 -8.71
CA SER A 46 2.96 -33.71 -9.12
C SER A 46 1.84 -33.04 -9.91
N ALA A 47 1.02 -33.84 -10.62
CA ALA A 47 -0.12 -33.32 -11.37
C ALA A 47 -1.10 -32.53 -10.47
N GLU A 48 -1.38 -33.00 -9.24
CA GLU A 48 -2.22 -32.25 -8.29
C GLU A 48 -1.55 -30.94 -7.82
N MET A 49 -0.23 -30.94 -7.58
CA MET A 49 0.53 -29.76 -7.14
C MET A 49 0.53 -28.67 -8.23
N ASN A 50 0.69 -29.06 -9.49
CA ASN A 50 0.67 -28.16 -10.64
C ASN A 50 -0.70 -27.49 -10.81
N GLN A 51 -1.78 -28.23 -10.57
CA GLN A 51 -3.13 -27.69 -10.62
C GLN A 51 -3.39 -26.71 -9.46
N ALA A 52 -2.94 -27.03 -8.25
CA ALA A 52 -3.04 -26.14 -7.09
C ALA A 52 -2.23 -24.83 -7.25
N MET A 53 -1.05 -24.89 -7.87
CA MET A 53 -0.17 -23.73 -8.05
C MET A 53 -0.61 -22.80 -9.18
N SER A 54 -1.41 -23.29 -10.12
CA SER A 54 -1.89 -22.51 -11.28
C SER A 54 -2.62 -21.21 -10.87
N ALA A 55 -3.44 -21.27 -9.81
CA ALA A 55 -4.16 -20.12 -9.28
C ALA A 55 -3.19 -19.05 -8.72
N SER A 56 -2.14 -19.47 -8.02
CA SER A 56 -1.10 -18.57 -7.49
C SER A 56 -0.31 -17.90 -8.61
N ILE A 57 0.07 -18.66 -9.64
CA ILE A 57 0.79 -18.15 -10.81
C ILE A 57 -0.07 -17.09 -11.54
N GLU A 58 -1.37 -17.35 -11.68
CA GLU A 58 -2.29 -16.40 -12.30
C GLU A 58 -2.40 -15.09 -11.51
N LEU A 59 -2.46 -15.15 -10.18
CA LEU A 59 -2.43 -13.95 -9.32
C LEU A 59 -1.14 -13.13 -9.53
N TRP A 60 0.02 -13.79 -9.66
CA TRP A 60 1.28 -13.12 -9.96
C TRP A 60 1.30 -12.47 -11.34
N LYS A 61 0.74 -13.12 -12.36
CA LYS A 61 0.61 -12.54 -13.70
C LYS A 61 -0.29 -11.31 -13.68
N GLN A 62 -1.46 -11.40 -13.04
CA GLN A 62 -2.38 -10.27 -12.90
C GLN A 62 -1.74 -9.12 -12.13
N PHE A 63 -0.98 -9.41 -11.06
CA PHE A 63 -0.21 -8.39 -10.36
C PHE A 63 0.82 -7.74 -11.28
N ALA A 64 1.63 -8.52 -12.00
CA ALA A 64 2.66 -8.00 -12.89
C ALA A 64 2.09 -7.11 -14.02
N GLU A 65 0.93 -7.47 -14.56
CA GLU A 65 0.26 -6.71 -15.62
C GLU A 65 -0.38 -5.41 -15.09
N ARG A 66 -0.97 -5.46 -13.89
CA ARG A 66 -1.76 -4.35 -13.34
C ARG A 66 -0.94 -3.40 -12.47
N PHE A 67 0.24 -3.82 -12.03
CA PHE A 67 1.08 -3.00 -11.17
C PHE A 67 1.58 -1.77 -11.91
N ASN A 68 1.28 -0.59 -11.37
CA ASN A 68 1.81 0.68 -11.83
C ASN A 68 2.77 1.24 -10.77
N PHE A 69 4.03 1.42 -11.11
CA PHE A 69 5.02 2.01 -10.20
C PHE A 69 4.65 3.38 -9.65
N PHE A 70 3.95 4.21 -10.43
CA PHE A 70 3.50 5.52 -9.95
C PHE A 70 2.52 5.40 -8.79
N SER A 71 1.84 4.26 -8.62
CA SER A 71 0.98 4.01 -7.45
C SER A 71 1.77 4.03 -6.13
N MET A 72 3.09 3.80 -6.16
CA MET A 72 3.96 3.90 -4.98
C MET A 72 4.03 5.32 -4.40
N LEU A 73 3.59 6.36 -5.13
CA LEU A 73 3.44 7.71 -4.59
C LEU A 73 2.40 7.77 -3.45
N ARG A 74 1.46 6.81 -3.40
CA ARG A 74 0.55 6.57 -2.26
C ARG A 74 1.21 5.61 -1.27
N THR A 75 2.34 5.99 -0.69
CA THR A 75 2.99 5.20 0.37
C THR A 75 2.05 5.06 1.57
N LEU A 76 1.70 3.83 1.97
CA LEU A 76 0.97 3.60 3.23
C LEU A 76 1.97 3.44 4.39
N PRO A 77 1.70 4.00 5.59
CA PRO A 77 0.49 4.73 6.01
C PRO A 77 0.55 6.25 5.77
N VAL A 78 1.71 6.81 5.40
CA VAL A 78 1.90 8.25 5.16
C VAL A 78 2.25 8.49 3.69
N GLY A 79 1.25 8.85 2.90
CA GLY A 79 1.38 9.16 1.48
C GLY A 79 0.23 10.04 1.05
N LEU A 80 0.29 10.58 -0.17
CA LEU A 80 -0.84 11.30 -0.73
C LEU A 80 -2.01 10.32 -0.88
N PRO A 81 -3.18 10.58 -0.27
CA PRO A 81 -4.33 9.70 -0.46
C PRO A 81 -4.73 9.71 -1.93
N SER A 82 -5.06 8.54 -2.46
CA SER A 82 -5.49 8.38 -3.84
C SER A 82 -6.43 7.18 -3.94
N LEU A 83 -7.57 7.39 -4.60
CA LEU A 83 -8.52 6.34 -4.92
C LEU A 83 -8.09 5.57 -6.17
N MET A 84 -7.51 6.27 -7.14
CA MET A 84 -7.13 5.68 -8.44
C MET A 84 -5.87 4.83 -8.36
N ALA A 85 -5.02 5.02 -7.34
CA ALA A 85 -3.89 4.14 -7.05
C ALA A 85 -4.30 2.67 -6.82
N GLY A 86 -5.53 2.40 -6.40
CA GLY A 86 -6.08 1.05 -6.24
C GLY A 86 -6.97 0.60 -7.39
N SER A 87 -7.12 1.40 -8.45
CA SER A 87 -7.97 1.06 -9.59
C SER A 87 -7.40 -0.13 -10.35
N VAL A 88 -8.27 -1.11 -10.60
CA VAL A 88 -7.92 -2.38 -11.27
C VAL A 88 -8.18 -2.26 -12.78
N ASP A 89 -8.82 -1.20 -13.26
CA ASP A 89 -9.31 -1.09 -14.63
C ASP A 89 -8.19 -1.12 -15.67
N SER A 90 -8.45 -1.85 -16.75
CA SER A 90 -7.53 -2.08 -17.88
C SER A 90 -7.59 -0.99 -18.95
N ALA A 91 -8.55 -0.06 -18.87
CA ALA A 91 -8.72 1.04 -19.82
C ALA A 91 -8.95 2.38 -19.13
N THR A 92 -8.48 3.45 -19.76
CA THR A 92 -8.87 4.83 -19.43
C THR A 92 -10.13 5.20 -20.23
N PRO A 93 -10.88 6.23 -19.81
CA PRO A 93 -11.95 6.81 -20.63
C PRO A 93 -11.48 7.26 -22.04
N LEU A 94 -10.16 7.44 -22.21
CA LEU A 94 -9.51 7.82 -23.46
C LEU A 94 -9.08 6.62 -24.32
N GLY A 95 -9.42 5.40 -23.93
CA GLY A 95 -9.28 4.18 -24.73
C GLY A 95 -8.11 3.26 -24.37
N GLY A 96 -7.07 3.74 -23.67
CA GLY A 96 -5.91 2.91 -23.30
C GLY A 96 -4.86 3.62 -22.44
N PHE A 97 -3.86 2.86 -21.98
CA PHE A 97 -2.71 3.38 -21.22
C PHE A 97 -1.45 3.39 -22.08
N THR A 98 -0.69 4.49 -22.01
CA THR A 98 0.71 4.48 -22.44
C THR A 98 1.51 3.67 -21.44
N ARG A 99 1.87 2.43 -21.81
CA ARG A 99 2.72 1.56 -20.98
C ARG A 99 4.19 1.89 -21.23
N MET A 100 4.88 2.28 -20.17
CA MET A 100 6.33 2.38 -20.13
C MET A 100 6.84 1.18 -19.35
N GLU A 101 7.92 0.55 -19.81
CA GLU A 101 8.49 -0.62 -19.16
C GLU A 101 9.87 -0.30 -18.60
N VAL A 102 10.13 -0.79 -17.40
CA VAL A 102 11.48 -0.77 -16.84
C VAL A 102 12.26 -1.93 -17.44
N SER A 103 13.32 -1.62 -18.19
CA SER A 103 14.13 -2.61 -18.91
C SER A 103 15.27 -3.22 -18.09
N SER A 104 15.55 -2.71 -16.89
CA SER A 104 16.69 -3.12 -16.07
C SER A 104 16.32 -3.31 -14.60
N THR A 105 16.83 -4.36 -13.98
CA THR A 105 16.67 -4.64 -12.53
C THR A 105 17.23 -3.51 -11.65
N ALA A 106 18.34 -2.90 -12.07
CA ALA A 106 18.88 -1.73 -11.36
C ALA A 106 17.97 -0.51 -11.50
N GLY A 107 17.39 -0.32 -12.70
CA GLY A 107 16.37 0.69 -12.95
C GLY A 107 15.12 0.48 -12.08
N PHE A 108 14.70 -0.77 -11.88
CA PHE A 108 13.59 -1.14 -11.01
C PHE A 108 13.81 -0.67 -9.57
N LEU A 109 14.97 -1.00 -8.99
CA LEU A 109 15.30 -0.63 -7.61
C LEU A 109 15.41 0.89 -7.46
N LEU A 110 16.08 1.56 -8.41
CA LEU A 110 16.28 3.01 -8.36
C LEU A 110 14.96 3.76 -8.51
N ILE A 111 14.13 3.40 -9.50
CA ILE A 111 12.83 4.03 -9.70
C ILE A 111 11.92 3.77 -8.50
N GLY A 112 11.89 2.55 -7.98
CA GLY A 112 11.13 2.21 -6.77
C GLY A 112 11.55 3.06 -5.57
N LEU A 113 12.86 3.21 -5.35
CA LEU A 113 13.39 4.06 -4.28
C LEU A 113 13.01 5.53 -4.48
N VAL A 114 13.15 6.06 -5.70
CA VAL A 114 12.78 7.46 -6.01
C VAL A 114 11.27 7.68 -5.81
N MET A 115 10.42 6.76 -6.27
CA MET A 115 8.97 6.84 -6.07
C MET A 115 8.59 6.76 -4.60
N ALA A 116 9.22 5.88 -3.82
CA ALA A 116 8.98 5.77 -2.38
C ALA A 116 9.38 7.05 -1.64
N VAL A 117 10.58 7.59 -1.92
CA VAL A 117 11.04 8.85 -1.31
C VAL A 117 10.14 10.01 -1.73
N ALA A 118 9.78 10.11 -3.01
CA ALA A 118 8.86 11.14 -3.50
C ALA A 118 7.49 11.03 -2.83
N GLY A 119 6.92 9.83 -2.73
CA GLY A 119 5.64 9.57 -2.06
C GLY A 119 5.66 9.96 -0.58
N LEU A 120 6.72 9.63 0.14
CA LEU A 120 6.89 10.02 1.55
C LEU A 120 7.03 11.53 1.73
N MET A 121 7.77 12.19 0.84
CA MET A 121 7.92 13.65 0.88
C MET A 121 6.58 14.34 0.59
N LEU A 122 5.88 13.91 -0.46
CA LEU A 122 4.55 14.41 -0.81
C LEU A 122 3.55 14.17 0.32
N GLY A 123 3.55 12.98 0.91
CA GLY A 123 2.78 12.64 2.10
C GLY A 123 3.10 13.58 3.27
N CYS A 124 4.38 13.85 3.55
CA CYS A 124 4.75 14.77 4.61
C CYS A 124 4.26 16.19 4.37
N PHE A 125 4.41 16.70 3.15
CA PHE A 125 3.88 18.02 2.79
C PHE A 125 2.36 18.08 2.94
N TYR A 126 1.65 17.05 2.49
CA TYR A 126 0.20 16.95 2.62
C TYR A 126 -0.25 16.93 4.09
N PHE A 127 0.22 15.97 4.89
CA PHE A 127 -0.21 15.81 6.28
C PHE A 127 0.22 16.99 7.17
N SER A 128 1.39 17.59 6.92
CA SER A 128 1.80 18.80 7.64
C SER A 128 0.92 20.01 7.31
N SER A 129 0.48 20.14 6.06
CA SER A 129 -0.44 21.20 5.64
C SER A 129 -1.83 21.02 6.23
N VAL A 130 -2.37 19.80 6.19
CA VAL A 130 -3.66 19.46 6.79
C VAL A 130 -3.67 19.74 8.30
N SER A 131 -2.63 19.28 9.02
CA SER A 131 -2.50 19.50 10.46
C SER A 131 -2.47 20.99 10.85
N ARG A 132 -1.71 21.81 10.10
CA ARG A 132 -1.62 23.25 10.38
C ARG A 132 -2.94 23.97 10.13
N SER A 133 -3.62 23.65 9.03
CA SER A 133 -4.93 24.24 8.70
C SER A 133 -6.05 23.82 9.66
N SER A 134 -5.90 22.71 10.39
CA SER A 134 -6.87 22.28 11.40
C SER A 134 -6.61 22.81 12.82
N SER A 135 -5.43 23.37 13.10
CA SER A 135 -4.98 23.64 14.48
C SER A 135 -5.09 25.10 14.98
N GLY A 136 -5.64 26.04 14.20
CA GLY A 136 -5.92 27.42 14.67
C GLY A 136 -5.83 28.51 13.58
N PRO A 137 -6.32 29.73 13.83
CA PRO A 137 -6.45 30.76 12.81
C PRO A 137 -5.13 31.50 12.54
N GLY A 138 -4.71 31.57 11.27
CA GLY A 138 -3.85 32.66 10.78
C GLY A 138 -2.48 32.32 10.20
N GLY A 139 -2.07 31.06 10.11
CA GLY A 139 -0.83 30.71 9.42
C GLY A 139 -1.07 30.46 7.93
N LEU A 140 -0.54 31.32 7.04
CA LEU A 140 -0.42 31.01 5.61
C LEU A 140 0.11 29.58 5.43
N ALA A 141 -0.50 28.84 4.50
CA ALA A 141 -0.18 27.46 4.17
C ALA A 141 1.28 27.33 3.70
N THR A 142 2.21 27.29 4.64
CA THR A 142 3.62 27.05 4.35
C THR A 142 3.77 25.56 4.08
N LEU A 143 4.18 25.23 2.86
CA LEU A 143 4.49 23.87 2.41
C LEU A 143 5.83 23.39 3.00
N ARG A 144 5.97 23.41 4.34
CA ARG A 144 7.19 22.92 5.02
C ARG A 144 6.89 21.66 5.81
N CYS A 145 7.48 20.56 5.36
CA CYS A 145 7.72 19.39 6.19
C CYS A 145 8.91 19.71 7.12
N SER A 146 8.77 19.52 8.42
CA SER A 146 9.93 19.59 9.33
C SER A 146 10.81 18.35 9.12
N GLY A 147 12.14 18.50 9.20
CA GLY A 147 13.06 17.35 9.10
C GLY A 147 12.75 16.26 10.14
N TRP A 148 12.25 16.66 11.31
CA TRP A 148 11.73 15.73 12.32
C TRP A 148 10.51 14.93 11.84
N GLN A 149 9.53 15.61 11.24
CA GLN A 149 8.32 14.96 10.71
C GLN A 149 8.67 14.00 9.57
N ALA A 150 9.62 14.37 8.70
CA ALA A 150 10.15 13.49 7.67
C ALA A 150 10.79 12.24 8.27
N ALA A 151 11.66 12.39 9.28
CA ALA A 151 12.31 11.27 9.96
C ALA A 151 11.31 10.33 10.65
N GLN A 152 10.32 10.88 11.37
CA GLN A 152 9.27 10.08 12.02
C GLN A 152 8.36 9.39 11.00
N THR A 153 8.14 10.01 9.84
CA THR A 153 7.36 9.42 8.73
C THR A 153 8.09 8.25 8.07
N LEU A 154 9.39 8.40 7.84
CA LEU A 154 10.24 7.32 7.36
C LEU A 154 10.24 6.16 8.36
N LEU A 155 10.44 6.45 9.65
CA LEU A 155 10.42 5.45 10.72
C LEU A 155 9.07 4.73 10.78
N LEU A 156 7.96 5.48 10.72
CA LEU A 156 6.60 4.90 10.72
C LEU A 156 6.39 3.96 9.52
N THR A 157 6.88 4.36 8.35
CA THR A 157 6.78 3.55 7.12
C THR A 157 7.60 2.27 7.24
N LEU A 158 8.85 2.36 7.72
CA LEU A 158 9.70 1.19 7.95
C LEU A 158 9.10 0.22 8.98
N LEU A 159 8.57 0.75 10.08
CA LEU A 159 7.87 -0.06 11.10
C LEU A 159 6.60 -0.73 10.53
N SER A 160 5.88 -0.04 9.66
CA SER A 160 4.69 -0.58 8.99
C SER A 160 5.06 -1.72 8.03
N ILE A 161 6.12 -1.54 7.23
CA ILE A 161 6.65 -2.60 6.36
C ILE A 161 7.11 -3.79 7.19
N ALA A 162 7.86 -3.56 8.28
CA ALA A 162 8.31 -4.62 9.17
C ALA A 162 7.13 -5.39 9.78
N LEU A 163 6.06 -4.71 10.20
CA LEU A 163 4.85 -5.35 10.71
C LEU A 163 4.15 -6.19 9.63
N VAL A 164 4.01 -5.66 8.42
CA VAL A 164 3.42 -6.40 7.29
C VAL A 164 4.21 -7.67 7.00
N LEU A 165 5.54 -7.59 6.93
CA LEU A 165 6.40 -8.75 6.70
C LEU A 165 6.30 -9.77 7.85
N MET A 166 6.30 -9.30 9.09
CA MET A 166 6.14 -10.14 10.28
C MET A 166 4.81 -10.90 10.28
N LEU A 167 3.74 -10.34 9.72
CA LEU A 167 2.43 -11.00 9.60
C LEU A 167 2.32 -11.87 8.34
N ALA A 168 2.86 -11.41 7.22
CA ALA A 168 2.76 -12.06 5.92
C ALA A 168 3.54 -13.37 5.87
N ILE A 169 4.78 -13.41 6.39
CA ILE A 169 5.63 -14.61 6.39
C ILE A 169 4.94 -15.80 7.10
N PRO A 170 4.50 -15.70 8.35
CA PRO A 170 3.81 -16.81 9.02
C PRO A 170 2.46 -17.11 8.35
N GLY A 171 1.74 -16.10 7.87
CA GLY A 171 0.49 -16.29 7.13
C GLY A 171 0.68 -17.14 5.88
N MET A 172 1.70 -16.84 5.07
CA MET A 172 2.06 -17.61 3.88
C MET A 172 2.45 -19.04 4.21
N LEU A 173 3.21 -19.26 5.29
CA LEU A 173 3.58 -20.61 5.75
C LEU A 173 2.34 -21.43 6.16
N VAL A 174 1.43 -20.84 6.95
CA VAL A 174 0.19 -21.51 7.37
C VAL A 174 -0.68 -21.84 6.17
N ILE A 175 -0.88 -20.90 5.25
CA ILE A 175 -1.66 -21.11 4.03
C ILE A 175 -1.03 -22.22 3.18
N SER A 176 0.29 -22.23 3.02
CA SER A 176 1.00 -23.26 2.24
C SER A 176 0.81 -24.65 2.84
N LEU A 177 0.97 -24.81 4.16
CA LEU A 177 0.76 -26.08 4.86
C LEU A 177 -0.69 -26.56 4.76
N LEU A 178 -1.66 -25.66 4.91
CA LEU A 178 -3.08 -26.01 4.79
C LEU A 178 -3.47 -26.35 3.35
N THR A 179 -2.88 -25.69 2.36
CA THR A 179 -3.13 -25.99 0.94
C THR A 179 -2.66 -27.40 0.60
N PHE A 180 -1.53 -27.83 1.18
CA PHE A 180 -1.02 -29.19 1.03
C PHE A 180 -1.95 -30.25 1.62
N ILE A 181 -2.64 -29.94 2.73
CA ILE A 181 -3.59 -30.86 3.36
C ILE A 181 -4.94 -30.85 2.64
N ASN A 182 -5.54 -29.67 2.46
CA ASN A 182 -6.82 -29.47 1.79
C ASN A 182 -6.97 -28.00 1.30
N PRO A 183 -7.13 -27.77 -0.02
CA PRO A 183 -7.29 -26.42 -0.58
C PRO A 183 -8.47 -25.61 -0.02
N THR A 184 -9.55 -26.27 0.41
CA THR A 184 -10.73 -25.62 1.00
C THR A 184 -10.41 -25.02 2.37
N LEU A 185 -9.61 -25.72 3.18
CA LEU A 185 -9.14 -25.20 4.48
C LEU A 185 -8.21 -24.01 4.30
N ALA A 186 -7.38 -24.02 3.26
CA ALA A 186 -6.51 -22.90 2.94
C ALA A 186 -7.30 -21.63 2.60
N THR A 187 -8.43 -21.77 1.91
CA THR A 187 -9.33 -20.63 1.60
C THR A 187 -9.92 -20.02 2.88
N GLY A 188 -10.36 -20.86 3.82
CA GLY A 188 -10.84 -20.40 5.13
C GLY A 188 -9.73 -19.72 5.95
N ALA A 189 -8.51 -20.26 5.92
CA ALA A 189 -7.35 -19.67 6.58
C ALA A 189 -6.93 -18.34 5.95
N LEU A 190 -7.01 -18.20 4.63
CA LEU A 190 -6.76 -16.94 3.93
C LEU A 190 -7.70 -15.84 4.44
N LEU A 191 -8.99 -16.17 4.61
CA LEU A 191 -9.97 -15.23 5.18
C LEU A 191 -9.61 -14.84 6.62
N MET A 192 -9.20 -15.80 7.46
CA MET A 192 -8.75 -15.52 8.83
C MET A 192 -7.49 -14.63 8.86
N VAL A 193 -6.51 -14.90 7.99
CA VAL A 193 -5.31 -14.07 7.84
C VAL A 193 -5.67 -12.66 7.38
N ALA A 194 -6.60 -12.52 6.44
CA ALA A 194 -7.09 -11.22 5.99
C ALA A 194 -7.76 -10.42 7.11
N LEU A 195 -8.57 -11.07 7.96
CA LEU A 195 -9.20 -10.44 9.13
C LEU A 195 -8.16 -9.99 10.16
N VAL A 196 -7.17 -10.84 10.46
CA VAL A 196 -6.06 -10.49 11.36
C VAL A 196 -5.24 -9.34 10.79
N ALA A 197 -4.90 -9.38 9.50
CA ALA A 197 -4.18 -8.32 8.83
C ALA A 197 -4.95 -6.99 8.89
N MET A 198 -6.26 -7.01 8.61
CA MET A 198 -7.13 -5.84 8.74
C MET A 198 -7.09 -5.27 10.17
N TRP A 199 -7.14 -6.14 11.19
CA TRP A 199 -7.08 -5.73 12.60
C TRP A 199 -5.79 -4.98 12.95
N PHE A 200 -4.63 -5.43 12.43
CA PHE A 200 -3.34 -4.78 12.67
C PHE A 200 -3.10 -3.55 11.79
N LEU A 201 -3.57 -3.57 10.54
CA LEU A 201 -3.35 -2.49 9.57
C LEU A 201 -4.24 -1.28 9.84
N MET A 202 -5.48 -1.48 10.32
CA MET A 202 -6.43 -0.41 10.54
C MET A 202 -5.91 0.67 11.52
N PRO A 203 -5.32 0.32 12.68
CA PRO A 203 -4.62 1.30 13.52
C PRO A 203 -3.50 2.07 12.81
N LEU A 204 -2.81 1.51 11.83
CA LEU A 204 -1.74 2.26 11.17
C LEU A 204 -2.27 3.47 10.40
N VAL A 205 -3.52 3.44 9.95
CA VAL A 205 -4.16 4.54 9.20
C VAL A 205 -4.26 5.82 10.03
N PHE A 206 -4.47 5.75 11.35
CA PHE A 206 -4.54 6.94 12.20
C PHE A 206 -3.20 7.34 12.83
N SER A 207 -2.14 6.54 12.63
CA SER A 207 -0.79 6.83 13.13
C SER A 207 -0.18 8.13 12.59
N PRO A 208 -0.43 8.59 11.34
CA PRO A 208 0.06 9.89 10.88
C PRO A 208 -0.47 11.04 11.74
N HIS A 209 -1.72 10.97 12.21
CA HIS A 209 -2.31 12.07 12.98
C HIS A 209 -1.52 12.42 14.23
N GLY A 210 -1.05 11.45 15.01
CA GLY A 210 -0.26 11.72 16.22
C GLY A 210 1.08 12.38 15.93
N ILE A 211 1.73 12.05 14.81
CA ILE A 211 3.00 12.67 14.38
C ILE A 211 2.76 14.12 13.96
N TYR A 212 1.77 14.37 13.11
CA TYR A 212 1.59 15.70 12.50
C TYR A 212 0.83 16.70 13.38
N THR A 213 -0.15 16.24 14.16
CA THR A 213 -0.96 17.13 15.01
C THR A 213 -0.40 17.27 16.42
N ARG A 214 0.16 16.19 16.98
CA ARG A 214 0.64 16.15 18.37
C ARG A 214 2.16 16.04 18.49
N GLN A 215 2.90 16.06 17.37
CA GLN A 215 4.37 15.97 17.33
C GLN A 215 4.93 14.75 18.08
N LEU A 216 4.19 13.63 18.09
CA LEU A 216 4.61 12.39 18.73
C LEU A 216 5.63 11.63 17.88
N ASN A 217 6.44 10.78 18.52
CA ASN A 217 7.30 9.81 17.83
C ASN A 217 6.45 8.74 17.12
N ALA A 218 7.00 8.09 16.10
CA ALA A 218 6.31 7.07 15.31
C ALA A 218 5.72 5.94 16.19
N VAL A 219 6.51 5.41 17.13
CA VAL A 219 6.08 4.32 18.03
C VAL A 219 4.95 4.75 18.95
N THR A 220 5.08 5.91 19.61
CA THR A 220 4.00 6.42 20.48
C THR A 220 2.75 6.76 19.68
N SER A 221 2.90 7.23 18.44
CA SER A 221 1.78 7.48 17.54
C SER A 221 1.05 6.18 17.16
N MET A 222 1.79 5.12 16.82
CA MET A 222 1.22 3.79 16.55
C MET A 222 0.47 3.24 17.77
N LEU A 223 1.07 3.28 18.96
CA LEU A 223 0.43 2.79 20.19
C LEU A 223 -0.84 3.57 20.54
N ASN A 224 -0.81 4.89 20.39
CA ASN A 224 -1.99 5.72 20.59
C ASN A 224 -3.09 5.41 19.56
N SER A 225 -2.70 5.10 18.34
CA SER A 225 -3.65 4.70 17.30
C SER A 225 -4.30 3.34 17.60
N VAL A 226 -3.53 2.36 18.09
CA VAL A 226 -4.08 1.07 18.56
C VAL A 226 -5.07 1.27 19.70
N ARG A 227 -4.77 2.16 20.66
CA ARG A 227 -5.70 2.51 21.75
C ARG A 227 -6.97 3.16 21.22
N LEU A 228 -6.86 4.07 20.27
CA LEU A 228 -7.99 4.73 19.63
C LEU A 228 -8.91 3.70 18.97
N VAL A 229 -8.34 2.87 18.10
CA VAL A 229 -9.09 1.82 17.40
C VAL A 229 -9.75 0.86 18.37
N ARG A 230 -9.03 0.38 19.40
CA ARG A 230 -9.60 -0.53 20.40
C ARG A 230 -10.78 0.08 21.15
N TYR A 231 -10.78 1.39 21.40
CA TYR A 231 -11.85 2.09 22.08
C TYR A 231 -13.08 2.31 21.19
N PHE A 232 -12.87 2.59 19.90
CA PHE A 232 -13.95 2.94 18.96
C PHE A 232 -14.49 1.75 18.14
N MET A 233 -13.71 0.68 17.92
CA MET A 233 -14.13 -0.45 17.08
C MET A 233 -15.37 -1.20 17.57
N PRO A 234 -15.57 -1.49 18.87
CA PRO A 234 -16.78 -2.21 19.32
C PRO A 234 -18.08 -1.47 18.97
N SER A 235 -18.03 -0.14 18.91
CA SER A 235 -19.18 0.71 18.59
C SER A 235 -19.38 0.90 17.08
N VAL A 236 -18.33 0.78 16.27
CA VAL A 236 -18.38 0.94 14.80
C VAL A 236 -18.59 -0.39 14.09
N SER A 237 -18.17 -1.53 14.66
CA SER A 237 -18.40 -2.86 14.09
C SER A 237 -19.89 -3.22 14.00
N LEU A 238 -20.73 -2.65 14.87
CA LEU A 238 -22.19 -2.81 14.82
C LEU A 238 -22.87 -2.07 13.65
N PHE A 239 -22.18 -1.14 12.97
CA PHE A 239 -22.71 -0.40 11.83
C PHE A 239 -22.30 -0.98 10.46
N ILE A 240 -21.41 -1.98 10.43
CA ILE A 240 -20.93 -2.63 9.21
C ILE A 240 -21.68 -3.97 8.94
N LEU A 241 -22.49 -4.42 9.91
CA LEU A 241 -23.49 -5.49 9.75
C LEU A 241 -24.85 -4.89 9.38
#